data_AF-A0A1Q7ICT4-F1
#
_entry.id   AF-A0A1Q7ICT4-F1
#
_cell.length_a   1.000
_cell.length_b   1.000
_cell.length_c   1.000
_cell.angle_alpha   90.00
_cell.angle_beta   90.00
_cell.angle_gamma   90.00
#
_symmetry.space_group_name_H-M   'P 1'
#
loop_
_entity.id
_entity.type
_entity.pdbx_description
1 polymer ?
#
loop_
_entity_poly.entity_id
_entity_poly.type
_entity_poly.pdbx_seq_one_letter_code
_entity_poly.pdbx_strand_id
1 'polypeptide(L)'
;MLQDGEFSRVGGEKIIGTDVRLIASTNRDLETAMRAHQFREDLYYRLNVIEIRIPPLRERREEIPVLVDHFLTQFNSQYGRKIEIPSETMRVFVEYHWPGNIRELENAVKRVVVLGTHRTVHQEIAATLGRGPRPAVTTAAVTATINPEQMISLKDIARQAARDAERVAIKEVLDRVHWNRAKAARLLQISYKALLYKIVQCGLVTPEEKQGIVPEPMSRNEVVAS
;
A
#
# COMPACT_ATOMS: atom_id res chain seq x y z
N MET A 1 40.16 14.35 -18.46
CA MET A 1 39.49 13.36 -17.59
C MET A 1 39.00 12.17 -18.41
N LEU A 2 37.81 12.20 -19.03
CA LEU A 2 37.27 11.01 -19.73
C LEU A 2 37.99 10.64 -21.05
N GLN A 3 38.67 11.58 -21.71
CA GLN A 3 39.41 11.28 -22.96
C GLN A 3 40.90 11.06 -22.72
N ASP A 4 41.52 11.86 -21.85
CA ASP A 4 42.98 11.86 -21.71
C ASP A 4 43.50 10.89 -20.63
N GLY A 5 42.61 10.28 -19.82
CA GLY A 5 43.00 9.41 -18.70
C GLY A 5 43.73 10.14 -17.56
N GLU A 6 43.86 11.46 -17.67
CA GLU A 6 44.64 12.28 -16.74
C GLU A 6 43.75 13.06 -15.78
N PHE A 7 44.18 13.11 -14.52
CA PHE A 7 43.58 13.95 -13.49
C PHE A 7 44.59 14.53 -12.52
N SER A 8 44.25 15.66 -11.92
CA SER A 8 44.97 16.25 -10.79
C SER A 8 44.12 16.18 -9.53
N ARG A 9 44.79 16.11 -8.37
CA ARG A 9 44.09 16.25 -7.08
C ARG A 9 43.66 17.70 -6.91
N VAL A 10 42.55 17.93 -6.20
CA VAL A 10 42.11 19.31 -5.87
C VAL A 10 43.22 20.01 -5.10
N GLY A 11 43.74 21.11 -5.66
CA GLY A 11 44.87 21.87 -5.10
C GLY A 11 46.27 21.32 -5.39
N GLY A 12 46.41 20.27 -6.20
CA GLY A 12 47.70 19.70 -6.61
C GLY A 12 48.03 20.00 -8.07
N GLU A 13 49.27 20.37 -8.35
CA GLU A 13 49.76 20.63 -9.72
C GLU A 13 50.20 19.36 -10.47
N LYS A 14 50.38 18.24 -9.75
CA LYS A 14 50.83 16.99 -10.34
C LYS A 14 49.69 16.31 -11.11
N ILE A 15 49.88 16.19 -12.42
CA ILE A 15 49.03 15.39 -13.31
C ILE A 15 49.33 13.90 -13.08
N ILE A 16 48.27 13.10 -12.95
CA ILE A 16 48.34 11.65 -12.74
C ILE A 16 47.60 11.00 -13.93
N GLY A 17 48.33 10.19 -14.71
CA GLY A 17 47.74 9.36 -15.75
C GLY A 17 47.16 8.06 -15.15
N THR A 18 45.99 7.65 -15.60
CA THR A 18 45.33 6.41 -15.19
C THR A 18 44.56 5.79 -16.34
N ASP A 19 44.62 4.47 -16.42
CA ASP A 19 43.76 3.65 -17.27
C ASP A 19 42.58 3.12 -16.43
N VAL A 20 41.35 3.52 -16.77
CA VAL A 20 40.13 3.12 -16.05
C VAL A 20 39.06 2.63 -17.01
N ARG A 21 38.33 1.59 -16.58
CA ARG A 21 37.05 1.20 -17.17
C ARG A 21 35.92 1.90 -16.43
N LEU A 22 35.19 2.77 -17.11
CA LEU A 22 34.07 3.49 -16.55
C LEU A 22 32.76 2.72 -16.76
N ILE A 23 32.00 2.51 -15.69
CA ILE A 23 30.64 1.98 -15.73
C ILE A 23 29.76 2.97 -14.97
N ALA A 24 28.72 3.48 -15.62
CA ALA A 24 27.77 4.43 -15.05
C ALA A 24 26.35 3.85 -15.12
N SER A 25 25.54 4.15 -14.10
CA SER A 25 24.13 3.76 -14.04
C SER A 25 23.29 4.95 -13.61
N THR A 26 22.16 5.17 -14.28
CA THR A 26 21.22 6.25 -13.96
C THR A 26 19.79 5.73 -14.01
N ASN A 27 18.93 6.24 -13.12
CA ASN A 27 17.48 6.02 -13.17
C ASN A 27 16.74 7.18 -13.86
N ARG A 28 17.46 8.23 -14.26
CA ARG A 28 16.91 9.38 -14.98
C ARG A 28 17.18 9.22 -16.47
N ASP A 29 16.20 9.62 -17.27
CA ASP A 29 16.37 9.78 -18.71
C ASP A 29 17.34 10.93 -19.00
N LEU A 30 18.54 10.57 -19.48
CA LEU A 30 19.59 11.53 -19.79
C LEU A 30 19.26 12.36 -21.01
N GLU A 31 18.51 11.85 -21.99
CA GLU A 31 18.11 12.63 -23.15
C GLU A 31 17.17 13.77 -22.75
N THR A 32 16.20 13.47 -21.89
CA THR A 32 15.30 14.49 -21.35
C THR A 32 16.07 15.50 -20.48
N ALA A 33 17.04 15.04 -19.67
CA ALA A 33 17.87 15.92 -18.85
C ALA A 33 18.81 16.82 -19.68
N MET A 34 19.32 16.35 -20.81
CA MET A 34 20.09 17.17 -21.76
C MET A 34 19.21 18.27 -22.38
N ARG A 35 18.00 17.92 -22.88
CA ARG A 35 17.05 18.92 -23.42
C ARG A 35 16.70 19.99 -22.38
N ALA A 36 16.58 19.60 -21.11
CA ALA A 36 16.34 20.51 -19.99
C ALA A 36 17.60 21.28 -19.51
N HIS A 37 18.75 21.15 -20.18
CA HIS A 37 20.04 21.76 -19.84
C HIS A 37 20.53 21.41 -18.41
N GLN A 38 20.03 20.30 -17.85
CA GLN A 38 20.45 19.77 -16.55
C GLN A 38 21.63 18.81 -16.66
N PHE A 39 21.92 18.33 -17.88
CA PHE A 39 23.02 17.42 -18.15
C PHE A 39 23.84 17.89 -19.34
N ARG A 40 25.16 17.72 -19.25
CA ARG A 40 26.12 18.14 -20.27
C ARG A 40 26.14 17.14 -21.43
N GLU A 41 25.87 17.63 -22.63
CA GLU A 41 25.85 16.81 -23.86
C GLU A 41 27.21 16.16 -24.15
N ASP A 42 28.30 16.90 -23.95
CA ASP A 42 29.66 16.39 -24.19
C ASP A 42 30.04 15.23 -23.26
N LEU A 43 29.45 15.18 -22.06
CA LEU A 43 29.61 14.05 -21.14
C LEU A 43 28.74 12.86 -21.55
N TYR A 44 27.51 13.12 -22.03
CA TYR A 44 26.60 12.07 -22.49
C TYR A 44 27.22 11.23 -23.61
N TYR A 45 27.75 11.87 -24.65
CA TYR A 45 28.34 11.13 -25.78
C TYR A 45 29.65 10.41 -25.43
N ARG A 46 30.35 10.82 -24.36
CA ARG A 46 31.54 10.11 -23.84
C ARG A 46 31.19 8.91 -22.97
N LEU A 47 30.04 8.95 -22.29
CA LEU A 47 29.55 7.86 -21.45
C LEU A 47 28.74 6.83 -22.25
N ASN A 48 27.89 7.30 -23.15
CA ASN A 48 26.93 6.46 -23.86
C ASN A 48 27.54 5.80 -25.11
N VAL A 49 28.61 5.03 -24.92
CA VAL A 49 29.22 4.23 -26.00
C VAL A 49 28.48 2.91 -26.16
N ILE A 50 28.14 2.26 -25.04
CA ILE A 50 27.35 1.02 -25.01
C ILE A 50 26.26 1.20 -23.95
N GLU A 51 25.00 1.26 -24.38
CA GLU A 51 23.84 1.35 -23.49
C GLU A 51 23.32 -0.05 -23.17
N ILE A 52 23.15 -0.35 -21.88
CA ILE A 52 22.44 -1.54 -21.41
C ILE A 52 21.15 -1.09 -20.72
N ARG A 53 20.02 -1.32 -21.38
CA ARG A 53 18.71 -1.06 -20.79
C ARG A 53 18.30 -2.24 -19.91
N ILE A 54 18.09 -1.95 -18.62
CA ILE A 54 17.61 -2.95 -17.66
C ILE A 54 16.08 -2.90 -17.66
N PRO A 55 15.38 -3.93 -18.18
CA PRO A 55 13.93 -3.93 -18.17
C PRO A 55 13.41 -4.01 -16.73
N PRO A 56 12.26 -3.39 -16.44
CA PRO A 56 11.59 -3.51 -15.16
C PRO A 56 11.04 -4.93 -14.96
N LEU A 57 10.89 -5.35 -13.70
CA LEU A 57 10.42 -6.71 -13.36
C LEU A 57 9.09 -7.10 -14.04
N ARG A 58 8.20 -6.14 -14.27
CA ARG A 58 6.91 -6.35 -14.96
C ARG A 58 7.02 -6.87 -16.39
N GLU A 59 8.15 -6.63 -17.06
CA GLU A 59 8.44 -7.09 -18.43
C GLU A 59 9.10 -8.48 -18.45
N ARG A 60 9.58 -8.94 -17.29
CA ARG A 60 10.28 -10.23 -17.11
C ARG A 60 9.66 -11.00 -15.94
N ARG A 61 8.35 -11.24 -16.06
CA ARG A 61 7.55 -11.89 -15.02
C ARG A 61 7.94 -13.35 -14.78
N GLU A 62 8.51 -13.99 -15.79
CA GLU A 62 9.00 -15.38 -15.73
C GLU A 62 10.17 -15.55 -14.74
N GLU A 63 10.89 -14.47 -14.43
CA GLU A 63 11.98 -14.48 -13.44
C GLU A 63 11.46 -14.37 -12.00
N ILE A 64 10.22 -13.92 -11.78
CA ILE A 64 9.66 -13.67 -10.45
C ILE A 64 9.70 -14.93 -9.58
N PRO A 65 9.25 -16.12 -10.03
CA PRO A 65 9.30 -17.32 -9.19
C PRO A 65 10.71 -17.71 -8.74
N VAL A 66 11.69 -17.58 -9.63
CA VAL A 66 13.10 -17.89 -9.33
C VAL A 66 13.68 -16.90 -8.33
N LEU A 67 13.39 -15.61 -8.51
CA LEU A 67 13.82 -14.56 -7.58
C LEU A 67 13.18 -14.74 -6.21
N VAL A 68 11.90 -15.08 -6.16
CA VAL A 68 11.17 -15.35 -4.92
C VAL A 68 11.80 -16.52 -4.17
N ASP A 69 12.09 -17.62 -4.85
CA ASP A 69 12.70 -18.80 -4.25
C ASP A 69 14.11 -18.52 -3.70
N HIS A 70 14.91 -17.76 -4.46
CA HIS A 70 16.21 -17.29 -4.02
C HIS A 70 16.12 -16.46 -2.73
N PHE A 71 15.26 -15.44 -2.69
CA PHE A 71 15.07 -14.62 -1.50
C PHE A 71 14.49 -15.40 -0.33
N LEU A 72 13.55 -16.31 -0.60
CA LEU A 72 12.93 -17.14 0.42
C LEU A 72 13.98 -18.03 1.11
N THR A 73 14.84 -18.69 0.32
CA THR A 73 15.95 -19.50 0.82
C THR A 73 16.93 -18.66 1.64
N GLN A 74 17.33 -17.50 1.11
CA GLN A 74 18.22 -16.57 1.79
C GLN A 74 17.66 -16.12 3.15
N PHE A 75 16.41 -15.66 3.20
CA PHE A 75 15.80 -15.15 4.43
C PHE A 75 15.42 -16.27 5.41
N ASN A 76 15.00 -17.44 4.94
CA ASN A 76 14.77 -18.60 5.80
C ASN A 76 16.06 -19.00 6.54
N SER A 77 17.19 -19.06 5.82
CA SER A 77 18.49 -19.33 6.42
C SER A 77 18.91 -18.22 7.39
N GLN A 78 18.69 -16.96 7.03
CA GLN A 78 19.10 -15.81 7.85
C GLN A 78 18.30 -15.71 9.17
N TYR A 79 16.99 -16.01 9.14
CA TYR A 79 16.10 -15.87 10.29
C TYR A 79 15.81 -17.21 11.00
N GLY A 80 16.43 -18.31 10.56
CA GLY A 80 16.20 -19.65 11.13
C GLY A 80 14.74 -20.11 10.97
N ARG A 81 14.08 -19.72 9.88
CA ARG A 81 12.68 -20.07 9.58
C ARG A 81 12.61 -21.09 8.44
N LYS A 82 11.47 -21.75 8.31
CA LYS A 82 11.13 -22.65 7.19
C LYS A 82 9.76 -22.26 6.65
N ILE A 83 9.68 -21.06 6.09
CA ILE A 83 8.45 -20.58 5.46
C ILE A 83 8.48 -20.98 3.98
N GLU A 84 7.37 -21.55 3.52
CA GLU A 84 7.13 -21.84 2.12
C GLU A 84 6.07 -20.87 1.58
N ILE A 85 6.14 -20.57 0.28
CA ILE A 85 5.18 -19.71 -0.39
C ILE A 85 4.18 -20.60 -1.14
N PRO A 86 2.88 -20.57 -0.77
CA PRO A 86 1.85 -21.32 -1.49
C PRO A 86 1.73 -20.88 -2.95
N SER A 87 1.29 -21.78 -3.82
CA SER A 87 1.11 -21.47 -5.25
C SER A 87 0.13 -20.32 -5.49
N GLU A 88 -0.87 -20.13 -4.62
CA GLU A 88 -1.78 -18.98 -4.68
C GLU A 88 -1.04 -17.65 -4.48
N THR A 89 -0.15 -17.59 -3.49
CA THR A 89 0.70 -16.42 -3.23
C THR A 89 1.66 -16.15 -4.37
N MET A 90 2.22 -17.21 -4.97
CA MET A 90 3.09 -17.07 -6.12
C MET A 90 2.35 -16.42 -7.31
N ARG A 91 1.08 -16.78 -7.56
CA ARG A 91 0.27 -16.15 -8.62
C ARG A 91 0.10 -14.65 -8.38
N VAL A 92 -0.21 -14.26 -7.15
CA VAL A 92 -0.32 -12.84 -6.76
C VAL A 92 0.99 -12.09 -7.00
N PHE A 93 2.13 -12.71 -6.71
CA PHE A 93 3.44 -12.10 -6.98
C PHE A 93 3.72 -11.96 -8.47
N VAL A 94 3.28 -12.90 -9.30
CA VAL A 94 3.47 -12.84 -10.76
C VAL A 94 2.54 -11.80 -11.42
N GLU A 95 1.31 -11.67 -10.93
CA GLU A 95 0.32 -10.73 -11.48
C GLU A 95 0.61 -9.27 -11.09
N TYR A 96 1.30 -9.06 -9.98
CA TYR A 96 1.60 -7.72 -9.50
C TYR A 96 2.71 -7.03 -10.31
N HIS A 97 2.54 -5.73 -10.55
CA HIS A 97 3.40 -4.92 -11.41
C HIS A 97 4.75 -4.50 -10.82
N TRP A 98 4.98 -4.67 -9.52
CA TRP A 98 6.21 -4.32 -8.80
C TRP A 98 6.81 -2.95 -9.21
N PRO A 99 6.17 -1.82 -8.88
CA PRO A 99 6.67 -0.48 -9.22
C PRO A 99 8.06 -0.19 -8.65
N GLY A 100 8.41 -0.77 -7.51
CA GLY A 100 9.75 -0.73 -6.91
C GLY A 100 10.70 -1.83 -7.41
N ASN A 101 10.31 -2.58 -8.45
CA ASN A 101 11.09 -3.63 -9.11
C ASN A 101 11.56 -4.69 -8.09
N ILE A 102 12.74 -5.30 -8.30
CA ILE A 102 13.30 -6.36 -7.46
C ILE A 102 13.35 -5.97 -5.97
N ARG A 103 13.60 -4.70 -5.63
CA ARG A 103 13.67 -4.26 -4.23
C ARG A 103 12.32 -4.38 -3.50
N GLU A 104 11.22 -4.09 -4.18
CA GLU A 104 9.89 -4.24 -3.59
C GLU A 104 9.55 -5.73 -3.41
N LEU A 105 9.89 -6.56 -4.40
CA LEU A 105 9.75 -8.02 -4.31
C LEU A 105 10.55 -8.58 -3.13
N GLU A 106 11.83 -8.23 -3.02
CA GLU A 106 12.71 -8.63 -1.92
C GLU A 106 12.10 -8.27 -0.55
N ASN A 107 11.64 -7.02 -0.40
CA ASN A 107 11.01 -6.56 0.83
C ASN A 107 9.69 -7.27 1.13
N ALA A 108 8.90 -7.63 0.11
CA ALA A 108 7.69 -8.43 0.28
C ALA A 108 8.03 -9.82 0.80
N VAL A 109 8.97 -10.54 0.16
CA VAL A 109 9.40 -11.89 0.59
C VAL A 109 10.00 -11.85 1.99
N LYS A 110 10.87 -10.88 2.27
CA LYS A 110 11.45 -10.67 3.61
C LYS A 110 10.37 -10.55 4.69
N ARG A 111 9.33 -9.77 4.42
CA ARG A 111 8.21 -9.60 5.37
C ARG A 111 7.42 -10.88 5.56
N VAL A 112 7.18 -11.68 4.51
CA VAL A 112 6.56 -13.01 4.65
C VAL A 112 7.35 -13.90 5.62
N VAL A 113 8.69 -13.92 5.49
CA VAL A 113 9.55 -14.74 6.34
C VAL A 113 9.58 -14.24 7.79
N VAL A 114 9.69 -12.92 7.99
CA VAL A 114 9.77 -12.31 9.33
C VAL A 114 8.43 -12.43 10.09
N LEU A 115 7.31 -12.18 9.42
CA LEU A 115 5.97 -12.26 10.01
C LEU A 115 5.44 -13.70 10.08
N GLY A 116 6.05 -14.63 9.33
CA GLY A 116 5.62 -16.01 9.21
C GLY A 116 4.23 -16.19 8.57
N THR A 117 3.69 -15.15 7.92
CA THR A 117 2.34 -15.15 7.35
C THR A 117 2.30 -14.47 5.99
N HIS A 118 1.77 -15.16 4.98
CA HIS A 118 1.59 -14.65 3.62
C HIS A 118 0.34 -13.75 3.46
N ARG A 119 -0.64 -13.86 4.37
CA ARG A 119 -1.91 -13.10 4.35
C ARG A 119 -1.71 -11.59 4.37
N THR A 120 -0.71 -11.10 5.11
CA THR A 120 -0.41 -9.66 5.20
C THR A 120 0.04 -9.11 3.86
N VAL A 121 0.91 -9.84 3.16
CA VAL A 121 1.42 -9.42 1.84
C VAL A 121 0.33 -9.54 0.77
N HIS A 122 -0.55 -10.55 0.84
CA HIS A 122 -1.74 -10.60 -0.02
C HIS A 122 -2.64 -9.39 0.16
N GLN A 123 -2.91 -8.98 1.40
CA GLN A 123 -3.79 -7.84 1.66
C GLN A 123 -3.20 -6.53 1.14
N GLU A 124 -1.88 -6.34 1.25
CA GLU A 124 -1.21 -5.17 0.70
C GLU A 124 -1.26 -5.16 -0.84
N ILE A 125 -0.87 -6.27 -1.47
CA ILE A 125 -0.89 -6.38 -2.93
C ILE A 125 -2.33 -6.26 -3.47
N ALA A 126 -3.31 -6.88 -2.81
CA ALA A 126 -4.72 -6.75 -3.16
C ALA A 126 -5.26 -5.33 -2.92
N ALA A 127 -4.80 -4.63 -1.88
CA ALA A 127 -5.14 -3.22 -1.65
C ALA A 127 -4.56 -2.30 -2.75
N THR A 128 -3.42 -2.69 -3.35
CA THR A 128 -2.83 -1.98 -4.49
C THR A 128 -3.44 -2.37 -5.83
N LEU A 129 -3.88 -3.62 -6.01
CA LEU A 129 -4.58 -4.09 -7.23
C LEU A 129 -6.06 -3.66 -7.26
N GLY A 130 -6.72 -3.55 -6.10
CA GLY A 130 -8.12 -3.16 -5.95
C GLY A 130 -8.38 -1.65 -5.80
N ARG A 131 -7.34 -0.81 -5.93
CA ARG A 131 -7.47 0.64 -6.03
C ARG A 131 -6.62 1.13 -7.19
N GLY A 132 -7.23 1.88 -8.11
CA GLY A 132 -6.53 2.62 -9.16
C GLY A 132 -5.36 3.45 -8.62
N PRO A 133 -4.48 3.92 -9.51
CA PRO A 133 -3.08 4.24 -9.24
C PRO A 133 -2.96 5.11 -7.99
N ARG A 134 -2.52 4.51 -6.89
CA ARG A 134 -2.10 5.30 -5.75
C ARG A 134 -0.72 5.84 -6.11
N PRO A 135 -0.52 7.18 -6.16
CA PRO A 135 0.79 7.74 -6.42
C PRO A 135 1.76 7.15 -5.39
N ALA A 136 2.98 6.88 -5.86
CA ALA A 136 4.09 6.33 -5.10
C ALA A 136 4.00 6.75 -3.63
N VAL A 137 4.06 5.78 -2.73
CA VAL A 137 4.19 6.04 -1.30
C VAL A 137 5.59 6.61 -1.09
N THR A 138 5.74 7.90 -1.37
CA THR A 138 6.67 8.75 -0.67
C THR A 138 6.32 8.60 0.80
N THR A 139 7.33 8.39 1.62
CA THR A 139 7.32 8.32 3.08
C THR A 139 6.87 9.65 3.69
N ALA A 140 5.67 10.11 3.34
CA ALA A 140 5.13 11.45 3.61
C ALA A 140 3.64 11.42 4.04
N ALA A 141 3.04 10.24 4.20
CA ALA A 141 1.66 10.08 4.67
C ALA A 141 1.56 9.50 6.10
N VAL A 142 2.58 9.72 6.94
CA VAL A 142 2.45 9.71 8.42
C VAL A 142 2.27 11.13 8.96
N THR A 143 2.28 12.15 8.10
CA THR A 143 1.70 13.45 8.41
C THR A 143 0.17 13.34 8.34
N ALA A 144 -0.40 12.60 9.28
CA ALA A 144 -1.59 13.11 9.94
C ALA A 144 -1.24 14.55 10.32
N THR A 145 -2.00 15.49 9.78
CA THR A 145 -2.01 16.90 10.18
C THR A 145 -2.33 16.93 11.68
N ILE A 146 -1.31 16.72 12.50
CA ILE A 146 -1.29 17.17 13.88
C ILE A 146 -1.10 18.67 13.73
N ASN A 147 -2.23 19.37 13.59
CA ASN A 147 -2.25 20.81 13.80
C ASN A 147 -1.74 21.05 15.23
N PRO A 148 -0.60 21.72 15.42
CA PRO A 148 0.01 21.87 16.74
C PRO A 148 -0.80 22.77 17.71
N GLU A 149 -1.94 23.32 17.28
CA GLU A 149 -2.80 24.19 18.10
C GLU A 149 -4.05 23.50 18.67
N GLN A 150 -4.32 22.24 18.32
CA GLN A 150 -5.38 21.47 18.96
C GLN A 150 -4.75 20.36 19.80
N MET A 151 -4.70 20.60 21.11
CA MET A 151 -4.41 19.58 22.12
C MET A 151 -5.53 18.53 22.11
N ILE A 152 -5.57 17.68 21.08
CA ILE A 152 -6.46 16.53 21.02
C ILE A 152 -5.82 15.47 21.90
N SER A 153 -6.40 15.25 23.09
CA SER A 153 -5.95 14.22 24.02
C SER A 153 -5.91 12.86 23.31
N LEU A 154 -4.92 12.02 23.58
CA LEU A 154 -4.86 10.63 23.10
C LEU A 154 -6.16 9.86 23.42
N LYS A 155 -6.86 10.25 24.49
CA LYS A 155 -8.18 9.72 24.86
C LYS A 155 -9.26 10.05 23.83
N ASP A 156 -9.22 11.22 23.23
CA ASP A 156 -10.18 11.65 22.22
C ASP A 156 -9.90 11.01 20.86
N ILE A 157 -8.62 10.83 20.51
CA ILE A 157 -8.22 10.06 19.32
C ILE A 157 -8.68 8.59 19.45
N ALA A 158 -8.43 7.96 20.59
CA ALA A 158 -8.87 6.59 20.85
C ALA A 158 -10.40 6.47 20.82
N ARG A 159 -11.12 7.44 21.40
CA ARG A 159 -12.58 7.49 21.38
C ARG A 159 -13.12 7.67 19.96
N GLN A 160 -12.48 8.50 19.14
CA GLN A 160 -12.90 8.73 17.75
C GLN A 160 -12.65 7.48 16.90
N ALA A 161 -11.49 6.85 17.02
CA ALA A 161 -11.17 5.60 16.33
C ALA A 161 -12.14 4.46 16.72
N ALA A 162 -12.48 4.35 18.01
CA ALA A 162 -13.47 3.38 18.48
C ALA A 162 -14.85 3.63 17.86
N ARG A 163 -15.31 4.88 17.79
CA ARG A 163 -16.59 5.24 17.15
C ARG A 163 -16.60 4.91 15.66
N ASP A 164 -15.51 5.19 14.96
CA ASP A 164 -15.40 4.88 13.53
C ASP A 164 -15.42 3.37 13.27
N ALA A 165 -14.74 2.58 14.12
CA ALA A 165 -14.79 1.11 14.05
C ALA A 165 -16.20 0.57 14.33
N GLU A 166 -16.88 1.09 15.36
CA GLU A 166 -18.27 0.70 15.68
C GLU A 166 -19.23 1.01 14.54
N ARG A 167 -19.13 2.18 13.91
CA ARG A 167 -19.97 2.58 12.78
C ARG A 167 -19.83 1.63 11.60
N VAL A 168 -18.61 1.24 11.26
CA VAL A 168 -18.34 0.30 10.15
C VAL A 168 -18.98 -1.07 10.45
N ALA A 169 -18.75 -1.59 11.66
CA ALA A 169 -19.28 -2.89 12.07
C ALA A 169 -20.82 -2.94 12.09
N ILE A 170 -21.46 -1.89 12.63
CA ILE A 170 -22.93 -1.81 12.69
C ILE A 170 -23.53 -1.73 11.28
N LYS A 171 -22.94 -0.90 10.41
CA LYS A 171 -23.41 -0.75 9.02
C LYS A 171 -23.31 -2.06 8.24
N GLU A 172 -22.18 -2.75 8.33
CA GLU A 172 -21.95 -4.02 7.64
C GLU A 172 -22.96 -5.09 8.07
N VAL A 173 -23.22 -5.21 9.39
CA VAL A 173 -24.20 -6.17 9.89
C VAL A 173 -25.63 -5.79 9.48
N LEU A 174 -25.98 -4.50 9.52
CA LEU A 174 -27.30 -4.02 9.08
C LEU A 174 -27.54 -4.31 7.60
N ASP A 175 -26.56 -4.05 6.73
CA ASP A 175 -26.68 -4.33 5.30
C ASP A 175 -26.84 -5.84 5.05
N ARG A 176 -26.11 -6.69 5.79
CA ARG A 176 -26.19 -8.16 5.66
C ARG A 176 -27.55 -8.73 6.09
N VAL A 177 -28.24 -8.12 7.06
CA VAL A 177 -29.56 -8.57 7.51
C VAL A 177 -30.72 -7.77 6.93
N HIS A 178 -30.46 -7.02 5.84
CA HIS A 178 -31.45 -6.14 5.20
C HIS A 178 -32.16 -5.23 6.21
N TRP A 179 -31.37 -4.57 7.06
CA TRP A 179 -31.84 -3.61 8.07
C TRP A 179 -32.81 -4.16 9.11
N ASN A 180 -32.87 -5.49 9.29
CA ASN A 180 -33.59 -6.12 10.38
C ASN A 180 -32.88 -5.85 11.73
N ARG A 181 -33.31 -4.80 12.43
CA ARG A 181 -32.73 -4.30 13.69
C ARG A 181 -32.68 -5.36 14.80
N ALA A 182 -33.69 -6.23 14.89
CA ALA A 182 -33.74 -7.29 15.90
C ALA A 182 -32.71 -8.40 15.64
N LYS A 183 -32.54 -8.80 14.36
CA LYS A 183 -31.51 -9.77 13.96
C LYS A 183 -30.10 -9.18 14.07
N ALA A 184 -29.92 -7.91 13.70
CA ALA A 184 -28.65 -7.20 13.83
C ALA A 184 -28.19 -7.12 15.30
N ALA A 185 -29.10 -6.81 16.23
CA ALA A 185 -28.77 -6.73 17.65
C ALA A 185 -28.27 -8.06 18.21
N ARG A 186 -28.90 -9.19 17.80
CA ARG A 186 -28.46 -10.54 18.19
C ARG A 186 -27.10 -10.89 17.62
N LEU A 187 -26.85 -10.56 16.34
CA LEU A 187 -25.56 -10.84 15.69
C LEU A 187 -24.42 -10.01 16.27
N LEU A 188 -24.69 -8.75 16.62
CA LEU A 188 -23.73 -7.86 17.27
C LEU A 188 -23.61 -8.10 18.78
N GLN A 189 -24.36 -9.06 19.34
CA GLN A 189 -24.42 -9.37 20.77
C GLN A 189 -24.67 -8.16 21.69
N ILE A 190 -25.47 -7.21 21.23
CA ILE A 190 -25.85 -6.03 22.01
C ILE A 190 -27.36 -5.99 22.25
N SER A 191 -27.78 -5.28 23.30
CA SER A 191 -29.19 -5.07 23.55
C SER A 191 -29.82 -4.29 22.39
N TYR A 192 -31.09 -4.62 22.07
CA TYR A 192 -31.84 -3.93 21.03
C TYR A 192 -31.85 -2.42 21.23
N LYS A 193 -32.02 -1.97 22.48
CA LYS A 193 -31.95 -0.56 22.86
C LYS A 193 -30.58 0.05 22.58
N ALA A 194 -29.48 -0.63 22.93
CA ALA A 194 -28.12 -0.14 22.66
C ALA A 194 -27.82 -0.02 21.16
N LEU A 195 -28.33 -0.94 20.34
CA LEU A 195 -28.21 -0.86 18.89
C LEU A 195 -28.90 0.40 18.35
N LEU A 196 -30.13 0.68 18.78
CA LEU A 196 -30.86 1.88 18.34
C LEU A 196 -30.09 3.17 18.71
N TYR A 197 -29.56 3.26 19.93
CA TYR A 197 -28.73 4.40 20.34
C TYR A 197 -27.47 4.54 19.47
N LYS A 198 -26.78 3.44 19.18
CA LYS A 198 -25.56 3.48 18.36
C LYS A 198 -25.85 3.82 16.90
N ILE A 199 -26.99 3.38 16.34
CA ILE A 199 -27.43 3.75 14.97
C ILE A 199 -27.61 5.27 14.86
N VAL A 200 -28.31 5.88 15.82
CA VAL A 200 -28.52 7.34 15.88
C VAL A 200 -27.19 8.07 16.10
N GLN A 201 -26.36 7.59 17.02
CA GLN A 201 -25.05 8.19 17.31
C GLN A 201 -24.07 8.12 16.13
N CYS A 202 -24.18 7.08 15.31
CA CYS A 202 -23.35 6.89 14.11
C CYS A 202 -23.92 7.57 12.85
N GLY A 203 -25.09 8.22 12.93
CA GLY A 203 -25.73 8.87 11.79
C GLY A 203 -26.16 7.91 10.67
N LEU A 204 -26.43 6.65 11.00
CA LEU A 204 -26.84 5.63 10.04
C LEU A 204 -28.36 5.76 9.77
N VAL A 205 -28.71 6.53 8.72
CA VAL A 205 -30.09 6.76 8.25
C VAL A 205 -30.61 5.52 7.54
N THR A 206 -31.87 5.11 7.80
CA THR A 206 -32.48 3.98 7.09
C THR A 206 -32.61 4.26 5.59
N PRO A 207 -32.58 3.23 4.74
CA PRO A 207 -32.93 3.36 3.33
C PRO A 207 -34.36 3.90 3.12
N GLU A 208 -35.27 3.63 4.06
CA GLU A 208 -36.67 4.09 4.05
C GLU A 208 -36.80 5.62 4.25
N GLU A 209 -35.98 6.22 5.12
CA GLU A 209 -35.97 7.68 5.34
C GLU A 209 -35.35 8.44 4.17
N LYS A 210 -34.47 7.80 3.37
CA LYS A 210 -33.96 8.39 2.11
C LYS A 210 -34.97 8.41 0.97
N GLN A 211 -36.09 7.67 1.06
CA GLN A 211 -37.10 7.58 0.01
C GLN A 211 -38.37 8.41 0.28
N GLY A 212 -38.42 9.19 1.36
CA GLY A 212 -39.51 10.17 1.57
C GLY A 212 -40.89 9.55 1.75
N ILE A 213 -40.98 8.34 2.31
CA ILE A 213 -42.27 7.73 2.67
C ILE A 213 -42.45 7.89 4.19
N VAL A 214 -43.29 8.83 4.58
CA VAL A 214 -43.77 8.95 5.97
C VAL A 214 -44.64 7.72 6.24
N PRO A 215 -44.33 6.86 7.23
CA PRO A 215 -45.29 5.85 7.63
C PRO A 215 -46.44 6.52 8.40
N GLU A 216 -47.64 6.39 7.82
CA GLU A 216 -48.93 6.72 8.43
C GLU A 216 -49.07 6.04 9.80
N PRO A 217 -49.60 6.72 10.84
CA PRO A 217 -49.80 6.08 12.14
C PRO A 217 -50.85 4.98 12.01
N MET A 218 -50.44 3.71 12.24
CA MET A 218 -51.39 2.60 12.28
C MET A 218 -52.39 2.81 13.41
N SER A 219 -53.61 3.09 12.97
CA SER A 219 -54.87 2.99 13.68
C SER A 219 -54.93 1.76 14.59
N ARG A 220 -55.36 2.03 15.82
CA ARG A 220 -55.68 1.08 16.88
C ARG A 220 -57.09 0.54 16.57
N ASN A 221 -57.24 -0.72 16.19
CA ASN A 221 -58.53 -1.43 16.25
C ASN A 221 -58.24 -2.92 16.48
N GLU A 222 -58.58 -3.44 17.65
CA GLU A 222 -59.84 -4.13 17.98
C GLU A 222 -59.56 -5.64 18.07
N VAL A 223 -59.44 -6.09 19.32
CA VAL A 223 -59.60 -7.50 19.67
C VAL A 223 -61.07 -7.68 20.02
N VAL A 224 -61.77 -8.54 19.27
CA VAL A 224 -63.12 -9.02 19.60
C VAL A 224 -63.05 -10.52 19.94
N ALA A 225 -63.62 -10.84 21.11
CA ALA A 225 -64.27 -12.06 21.58
C ALA A 225 -63.56 -13.43 21.53
N SER A 226 -63.39 -14.02 22.72
CA SER A 226 -64.16 -15.20 23.18
C SER A 226 -64.18 -15.22 24.71
#